data_AF-F0WSA4-F1
#
_entry.id   AF-F0WSA4-F1
#
_cell.length_a   1.000
_cell.length_b   1.000
_cell.length_c   1.000
_cell.angle_alpha   90.00
_cell.angle_beta   90.00
_cell.angle_gamma   90.00
#
_symmetry.space_group_name_H-M   'P 1'
#
loop_
_entity.id
_entity.type
_entity.pdbx_description
1 polymer ?
#
loop_
_entity_poly.entity_id
_entity_poly.type
_entity_poly.pdbx_seq_one_letter_code
_entity_poly.pdbx_strand_id
1 'polypeptide(L)'
;MVEELVVEQLQERICIEHATYLKNVARQENGRGKVEFPLKHITGELWPPTHQVVKEHYDLEKRSILLVGFAAKDAIDCIKCLMVYSEVFFVFAPSVSPVSGYVWMTQNHDDIIQSCFHRDCSKLWFYDDVDQL
;
A
#
# COMPACT_ATOMS: atom_id res chain seq x y z
N MET A 1 -35.40 10.76 -14.90
CA MET A 1 -35.07 10.73 -13.46
C MET A 1 -33.59 10.41 -13.38
N VAL A 2 -32.79 11.35 -12.90
CA VAL A 2 -31.34 11.18 -12.75
C VAL A 2 -31.14 10.85 -11.28
N GLU A 3 -30.67 9.64 -10.97
CA GLU A 3 -30.28 9.29 -9.61
C GLU A 3 -29.06 10.14 -9.24
N GLU A 4 -29.21 11.01 -8.24
CA GLU A 4 -28.09 11.69 -7.61
C GLU A 4 -27.24 10.65 -6.90
N LEU A 5 -26.02 10.45 -7.41
CA LEU A 5 -24.96 9.73 -6.70
C LEU A 5 -24.65 10.50 -5.41
N VAL A 6 -25.17 10.01 -4.29
CA VAL A 6 -24.81 10.49 -2.95
C VAL A 6 -23.38 10.05 -2.68
N VAL A 7 -22.44 10.98 -2.84
CA VAL A 7 -21.05 10.77 -2.42
C VAL A 7 -21.02 10.90 -0.91
N GLU A 8 -21.06 9.78 -0.18
CA GLU A 8 -20.74 9.76 1.24
C GLU A 8 -19.27 10.15 1.42
N GLN A 9 -19.03 11.36 1.91
CA GLN A 9 -17.72 11.74 2.41
C GLN A 9 -17.45 10.95 3.69
N LEU A 10 -16.54 9.98 3.61
CA LEU A 10 -15.99 9.30 4.78
C LEU A 10 -15.41 10.36 5.73
N GLN A 11 -16.07 10.60 6.86
CA GLN A 11 -15.66 11.55 7.90
C GLN A 11 -14.21 11.28 8.30
N GLU A 12 -13.29 12.25 8.13
CA GLU A 12 -12.00 12.57 8.80
C GLU A 12 -11.09 11.46 9.37
N ARG A 13 -11.43 10.18 9.24
CA ARG A 13 -10.79 9.00 9.82
C ARG A 13 -9.40 8.83 9.25
N ILE A 14 -9.26 9.02 7.94
CA ILE A 14 -7.97 8.94 7.22
C ILE A 14 -6.93 9.86 7.86
N CYS A 15 -7.30 11.07 8.29
CA CYS A 15 -6.37 12.02 8.91
C CYS A 15 -5.97 11.63 10.34
N ILE A 16 -6.91 11.10 11.13
CA ILE A 16 -6.65 10.65 12.51
C ILE A 16 -5.85 9.35 12.52
N GLU A 17 -6.16 8.44 11.60
CA GLU A 17 -5.45 7.19 11.37
C GLU A 17 -4.04 7.49 10.87
N HIS A 18 -3.88 8.42 9.92
CA HIS A 18 -2.58 8.92 9.46
C HIS A 18 -1.76 9.54 10.60
N ALA A 19 -2.35 10.39 11.44
CA ALA A 19 -1.65 11.00 12.58
C ALA A 19 -1.27 9.98 13.66
N THR A 20 -2.14 9.01 13.93
CA THR A 20 -1.89 7.91 14.87
C THR A 20 -0.82 6.97 14.33
N TYR A 21 -0.87 6.69 13.03
CA TYR A 21 0.13 5.93 12.29
C TYR A 21 1.51 6.61 12.35
N LEU A 22 1.61 7.90 12.00
CA LEU A 22 2.87 8.65 12.10
C LEU A 22 3.47 8.61 13.52
N LYS A 23 2.63 8.72 14.55
CA LYS A 23 3.06 8.59 15.96
C LYS A 23 3.57 7.18 16.29
N ASN A 24 2.97 6.15 15.71
CA ASN A 24 3.36 4.77 15.93
C ASN A 24 4.66 4.43 15.17
N VAL A 25 4.77 4.79 13.88
CA VAL A 25 6.00 4.61 13.08
C VAL A 25 7.20 5.29 13.73
N ALA A 26 7.04 6.56 14.12
CA ALA A 26 8.10 7.32 14.78
C ALA A 26 8.55 6.70 16.12
N ARG A 27 7.68 5.95 16.80
CA ARG A 27 8.01 5.23 18.03
C ARG A 27 8.70 3.88 17.77
N GLN A 28 8.70 3.36 16.54
CA GLN A 28 8.86 1.92 16.28
C GLN A 28 9.95 1.56 15.26
N GLU A 29 10.73 2.52 14.77
CA GLU A 29 11.94 2.26 13.97
C GLU A 29 12.97 1.33 14.66
N ASN A 30 12.81 1.05 15.97
CA ASN A 30 13.72 0.20 16.74
C ASN A 30 13.25 -1.26 17.01
N GLY A 31 12.11 -1.74 16.47
CA GLY A 31 11.64 -3.08 16.86
C GLY A 31 10.57 -3.80 16.03
N ARG A 32 10.16 -3.31 14.86
CA ARG A 32 9.10 -3.94 14.05
C ARG A 32 9.63 -4.55 12.74
N GLY A 33 9.10 -5.70 12.35
CA GLY A 33 9.47 -6.41 11.12
C GLY A 33 9.02 -5.65 9.87
N LYS A 34 9.90 -4.79 9.34
CA LYS A 34 9.75 -4.25 7.98
C LYS A 34 9.97 -5.40 7.00
N VAL A 35 8.95 -5.75 6.22
CA VAL A 35 9.05 -6.81 5.21
C VAL A 35 9.17 -6.17 3.83
N GLU A 36 10.34 -6.30 3.21
CA GLU A 36 10.59 -5.78 1.87
C GLU A 36 10.00 -6.69 0.79
N PHE A 37 9.56 -6.09 -0.32
CA PHE A 37 9.08 -6.82 -1.49
C PHE A 37 10.19 -7.74 -2.05
N PRO A 38 9.94 -9.05 -2.25
CA PRO A 38 10.97 -9.97 -2.69
C PRO A 38 11.25 -9.85 -4.19
N LEU A 39 12.47 -9.43 -4.54
CA LEU A 39 12.92 -9.26 -5.93
C LEU A 39 12.99 -10.55 -6.77
N LYS A 40 13.14 -11.71 -6.14
CA LYS A 40 13.50 -12.98 -6.81
C LYS A 40 12.44 -14.08 -6.71
N HIS A 41 11.30 -13.80 -6.08
CA HIS A 41 10.31 -14.82 -5.73
C HIS A 41 8.91 -14.31 -6.07
N ILE A 42 8.55 -14.44 -7.35
CA ILE A 42 7.21 -14.14 -7.86
C ILE A 42 6.41 -15.43 -7.80
N THR A 43 5.36 -15.48 -7.00
CA THR A 43 4.51 -16.67 -6.85
C THR A 43 3.15 -16.50 -7.52
N GLY A 44 2.81 -15.29 -7.97
CA GLY A 44 1.45 -14.93 -8.35
C GLY A 44 0.53 -14.83 -7.13
N GLU A 45 1.07 -14.74 -5.91
CA GLU A 45 0.28 -14.58 -4.70
C GLU A 45 0.06 -13.09 -4.39
N LEU A 46 -0.88 -12.82 -3.48
CA LEU A 46 -1.15 -11.45 -3.05
C LEU A 46 -0.01 -10.90 -2.23
N TRP A 47 0.45 -9.71 -2.64
CA TRP A 47 1.36 -8.88 -1.91
C TRP A 47 0.70 -7.54 -1.55
N PRO A 48 0.95 -7.00 -0.34
CA PRO A 48 1.58 -7.66 0.81
C PRO A 48 0.85 -8.94 1.26
N PRO A 49 1.55 -10.01 1.70
CA PRO A 49 0.89 -11.21 2.17
C PRO A 49 0.13 -10.92 3.48
N THR A 50 -1.15 -11.26 3.51
CA THR A 50 -1.98 -11.26 4.72
C THR A 50 -2.22 -12.70 5.17
N HIS A 51 -2.75 -12.90 6.39
CA HIS A 51 -3.02 -14.23 6.92
C HIS A 51 -3.84 -15.10 5.96
N GLN A 52 -3.59 -16.42 5.99
CA GLN A 52 -4.00 -17.42 5.01
C GLN A 52 -5.29 -17.09 4.24
N VAL A 53 -5.14 -16.70 2.98
CA VAL A 53 -6.21 -16.79 2.00
C VAL A 53 -6.55 -18.27 1.84
N VAL A 54 -7.64 -18.73 2.46
CA VAL A 54 -8.14 -20.09 2.29
C VAL A 54 -8.48 -20.24 0.80
N LYS A 55 -7.65 -20.99 0.06
CA LYS A 55 -7.68 -21.13 -1.41
C LYS A 55 -9.06 -21.48 -1.99
N GLU A 56 -9.98 -22.00 -1.18
CA GLU A 56 -11.33 -22.38 -1.60
C GLU A 56 -12.31 -21.21 -1.74
N HIS A 57 -11.99 -20.01 -1.26
CA HIS A 57 -12.85 -18.83 -1.38
C HIS A 57 -12.00 -17.59 -1.66
N TYR A 58 -11.37 -17.53 -2.83
CA TYR A 58 -10.67 -16.35 -3.31
C TYR A 58 -11.68 -15.25 -3.64
N ASP A 59 -12.10 -14.55 -2.60
CA ASP A 59 -13.03 -13.43 -2.70
C ASP A 59 -12.21 -12.18 -3.04
N LEU A 60 -12.25 -11.78 -4.32
CA LEU A 60 -11.57 -10.57 -4.81
C LEU A 60 -12.04 -9.31 -4.06
N GLU A 61 -13.21 -9.36 -3.42
CA GLU A 61 -13.77 -8.30 -2.59
C GLU A 61 -13.17 -8.24 -1.18
N LYS A 62 -12.39 -9.25 -0.75
CA LYS A 62 -11.76 -9.33 0.59
C LYS A 62 -10.27 -9.05 0.60
N ARG A 63 -9.75 -8.34 -0.40
CA ARG A 63 -8.36 -7.86 -0.40
C ARG A 63 -8.18 -6.85 0.72
N SER A 64 -7.23 -7.09 1.61
CA SER A 64 -6.95 -6.15 2.71
C SER A 64 -6.37 -4.85 2.14
N ILE A 65 -6.66 -3.75 2.83
CA ILE A 65 -6.04 -2.46 2.54
C ILE A 65 -4.81 -2.36 3.42
N LEU A 66 -3.65 -2.28 2.78
CA LEU A 66 -2.38 -2.22 3.48
C LEU A 66 -1.63 -0.93 3.20
N LEU A 67 -0.80 -0.58 4.17
CA LEU A 67 0.14 0.49 3.99
C LEU A 67 1.45 -0.02 3.41
N VAL A 68 1.78 0.49 2.24
CA VAL A 68 2.99 0.17 1.50
C VAL A 68 3.90 1.38 1.50
N GLY A 69 5.05 1.24 2.14
CA GLY A 69 6.15 2.21 2.02
C GLY A 69 6.93 1.97 0.72
N PHE A 70 7.41 3.06 0.13
CA PHE A 70 8.21 3.00 -1.08
C PHE A 70 9.43 3.92 -1.03
N ALA A 71 10.46 3.56 -1.79
CA ALA A 71 11.54 4.44 -2.17
C ALA A 71 11.67 4.42 -3.69
N ALA A 72 11.97 5.55 -4.31
CA ALA A 72 12.04 5.73 -5.75
C ALA A 72 13.06 6.82 -6.13
N LYS A 73 13.49 6.84 -7.39
CA LYS A 73 14.24 7.99 -7.93
C LYS A 73 13.32 9.19 -8.14
N ASP A 74 12.09 8.91 -8.56
CA ASP A 74 10.98 9.86 -8.67
C ASP A 74 9.74 9.21 -8.05
N ALA A 75 9.23 9.75 -6.92
CA ALA A 75 8.03 9.21 -6.29
C ALA A 75 6.82 9.28 -7.20
N ILE A 76 6.70 10.30 -8.06
CA ILE A 76 5.52 10.50 -8.88
C ILE A 76 5.34 9.31 -9.82
N ASP A 77 6.42 8.83 -10.42
CA ASP A 77 6.38 7.69 -11.33
C ASP A 77 6.04 6.39 -10.59
N CYS A 78 6.64 6.16 -9.42
CA CYS A 78 6.31 4.99 -8.58
C CYS A 78 4.84 5.02 -8.15
N ILE A 79 4.33 6.16 -7.68
CA ILE A 79 2.94 6.36 -7.27
C ILE A 79 2.00 6.12 -8.46
N LYS A 80 2.28 6.70 -9.63
CA LYS A 80 1.46 6.51 -10.83
C LYS A 80 1.38 5.05 -11.21
N CYS A 81 2.49 4.31 -11.18
CA CYS A 81 2.47 2.89 -11.46
C CYS A 81 1.58 2.14 -10.45
N LEU A 82 1.76 2.39 -9.15
CA LEU A 82 0.94 1.76 -8.12
C LEU A 82 -0.56 2.08 -8.28
N MET A 83 -0.92 3.30 -8.69
CA MET A 83 -2.31 3.69 -8.99
C MET A 83 -2.90 3.02 -10.24
N VAL A 84 -2.06 2.71 -11.24
CA VAL A 84 -2.52 2.01 -12.45
C VAL A 84 -2.83 0.55 -12.15
N TYR A 85 -2.02 -0.06 -11.29
CA TYR A 85 -2.08 -1.50 -11.07
C TYR A 85 -2.88 -1.89 -9.84
N SER A 86 -2.99 -1.03 -8.83
CA SER A 86 -3.67 -1.32 -7.57
C SER A 86 -4.66 -0.23 -7.19
N GLU A 87 -5.63 -0.58 -6.36
CA GLU A 87 -6.58 0.39 -5.80
C GLU A 87 -5.88 1.17 -4.68
N VAL A 88 -5.55 2.44 -4.96
CA VAL A 88 -4.85 3.34 -4.04
C VAL A 88 -5.86 4.32 -3.45
N PHE A 89 -5.94 4.39 -2.13
CA PHE A 89 -6.88 5.25 -1.39
C PHE A 89 -6.22 6.53 -0.88
N PHE A 90 -4.92 6.48 -0.59
CA PHE A 90 -4.18 7.61 -0.05
C PHE A 90 -2.70 7.53 -0.42
N VAL A 91 -2.08 8.69 -0.62
CA VAL A 91 -0.67 8.82 -0.96
C VAL A 91 -0.02 9.91 -0.12
N PHE A 92 1.17 9.64 0.38
CA PHE A 92 2.04 10.63 1.00
C PHE A 92 3.46 10.56 0.44
N ALA A 93 3.98 11.68 -0.03
CA ALA A 93 5.37 11.87 -0.41
C ALA A 93 5.82 13.30 -0.02
N PRO A 94 7.00 13.49 0.59
CA PRO A 94 7.50 14.82 0.95
C PRO A 94 7.81 15.67 -0.29
N SER A 95 7.35 16.92 -0.32
CA SER A 95 7.52 17.82 -1.47
C SER A 95 8.96 18.26 -1.74
N VAL A 96 9.84 18.17 -0.74
CA VAL A 96 11.21 18.73 -0.81
C VAL A 96 12.22 17.73 -1.42
N SER A 97 11.95 16.43 -1.31
CA SER A 97 12.74 15.36 -1.93
C SER A 97 11.88 14.10 -1.99
N PRO A 98 11.03 13.95 -3.03
CA PRO A 98 10.08 12.86 -3.12
C PRO A 98 10.81 11.59 -3.62
N VAL A 99 11.80 11.13 -2.86
CA VAL A 99 12.52 9.86 -3.11
C VAL A 99 11.96 8.72 -2.27
N SER A 100 11.02 9.01 -1.37
CA SER A 100 10.32 8.04 -0.56
C SER A 100 8.96 8.56 -0.12
N GLY A 101 8.13 7.63 0.33
CA GLY A 101 6.77 7.92 0.78
C GLY A 101 6.06 6.64 1.14
N TYR A 102 4.74 6.72 1.18
CA TYR A 102 3.88 5.55 1.36
C TYR A 102 2.52 5.74 0.71
N VAL A 103 1.86 4.62 0.45
CA VAL A 103 0.51 4.56 -0.09
C VAL A 103 -0.35 3.58 0.72
N TRP A 104 -1.62 3.93 0.93
CA TRP A 104 -2.63 2.96 1.34
C TRP A 104 -3.25 2.35 0.09
N MET A 105 -3.12 1.05 -0.07
CA MET A 105 -3.58 0.34 -1.26
C MET A 105 -4.09 -1.06 -0.94
N THR A 106 -4.98 -1.60 -1.77
CA THR A 106 -5.34 -3.03 -1.68
C THR A 106 -4.15 -3.91 -2.00
N GLN A 107 -4.17 -5.14 -1.48
CA GLN A 107 -3.31 -6.21 -2.00
C GLN A 107 -3.47 -6.38 -3.51
N ASN A 108 -2.41 -6.86 -4.13
CA ASN A 108 -2.43 -7.25 -5.54
C ASN A 108 -1.47 -8.40 -5.81
N HIS A 109 -1.58 -9.06 -6.95
CA HIS A 109 -0.64 -10.12 -7.31
C HIS A 109 0.78 -9.55 -7.43
N ASP A 110 1.74 -10.27 -6.86
CA ASP A 110 3.14 -9.85 -6.79
C ASP A 110 3.79 -9.69 -8.18
N ASP A 111 3.37 -10.44 -9.19
CA ASP A 111 3.78 -10.30 -10.60
C ASP A 111 3.37 -8.95 -11.20
N ILE A 112 2.19 -8.45 -10.84
CA ILE A 112 1.71 -7.13 -11.23
C ILE A 112 2.53 -6.04 -10.51
N ILE A 113 2.71 -6.16 -9.19
CA ILE A 113 3.49 -5.21 -8.38
C ILE A 113 4.95 -5.15 -8.84
N GLN A 114 5.51 -6.26 -9.30
CA GLN A 114 6.87 -6.31 -9.83
C GLN A 114 7.08 -5.39 -11.04
N SER A 115 6.05 -5.16 -11.85
CA SER A 115 6.14 -4.23 -12.98
C SER A 115 6.46 -2.81 -12.52
N CYS A 116 5.87 -2.37 -11.39
CA CYS A 116 6.19 -1.09 -10.77
C CYS A 116 7.55 -1.09 -10.10
N PHE A 117 7.90 -2.20 -9.44
CA PHE A 117 9.21 -2.35 -8.82
C PHE A 117 10.37 -2.27 -9.83
N HIS A 118 10.25 -2.85 -11.02
CA HIS A 118 11.36 -2.79 -11.98
C HIS A 118 11.49 -1.47 -12.72
N ARG A 119 10.39 -0.74 -12.89
CA ARG A 119 10.37 0.49 -13.70
C ARG A 119 10.58 1.73 -12.86
N ASP A 120 9.77 1.88 -11.81
CA ASP A 120 9.49 3.20 -11.25
C ASP A 120 9.81 3.27 -9.73
N CYS A 121 9.75 2.14 -9.01
CA CYS A 121 10.06 2.07 -7.58
C CYS A 121 11.44 1.41 -7.34
N SER A 122 12.28 1.96 -6.47
CA SER A 122 13.55 1.33 -6.06
C SER A 122 13.36 0.29 -4.94
N LYS A 123 12.39 0.50 -4.05
CA LYS A 123 12.03 -0.39 -2.94
C LYS A 123 10.54 -0.28 -2.64
N LEU A 124 9.96 -1.39 -2.21
CA LEU A 124 8.61 -1.48 -1.65
C LEU A 124 8.69 -2.30 -0.36
N TRP A 125 7.89 -1.94 0.65
CA TRP A 125 7.79 -2.69 1.90
C TRP A 125 6.46 -2.46 2.59
N PHE A 126 6.12 -3.36 3.51
CA PHE A 126 5.00 -3.21 4.42
C PHE A 126 5.43 -3.57 5.85
N TYR A 127 4.52 -3.35 6.80
CA TYR A 127 4.72 -3.69 8.21
C TYR A 127 3.80 -4.86 8.58
N ASP A 128 4.39 -5.98 8.98
CA ASP A 128 3.75 -7.28 9.25
C ASP A 128 2.74 -7.24 10.42
N ASP A 129 2.97 -6.39 11.42
CA ASP A 129 2.22 -6.38 12.69
C ASP A 129 1.49 -5.05 12.95
N VAL A 130 0.63 -4.68 12.01
CA VAL A 130 -0.29 -3.56 12.19
C VAL A 130 -1.69 -4.16 12.11
N ASP A 131 -2.56 -3.82 13.07
CA ASP A 131 -4.01 -3.85 12.83
C ASP A 131 -4.28 -2.87 11.68
N GLN A 132 -4.10 -3.35 10.44
CA GLN A 132 -4.33 -2.58 9.23
C GLN A 132 -5.85 -2.50 9.03
N LEU A 133 -6.31 -1.31 8.64
CA LEU A 133 -7.73 -0.94 8.58
C LEU A 133 -8.60 -1.94 7.82
#